data_AF-A0A944PEV6-F1
#
_entry.id   AF-A0A944PEV6-F1
#
_cell.length_a   1.000
_cell.length_b   1.000
_cell.length_c   1.000
_cell.angle_alpha   90.00
_cell.angle_beta   90.00
_cell.angle_gamma   90.00
#
_symmetry.space_group_name_H-M   'P 1'
#
loop_
_entity.id
_entity.type
_entity.pdbx_description
1 polymer ?
#
loop_
_entity_poly.entity_id
_entity_poly.type
_entity_poly.pdbx_seq_one_letter_code
_entity_poly.pdbx_strand_id
1 'polypeptide(L)'
;MGSDHGHKDSADGTDSSSGTTTAPTLIGSVQRALRLVEAMHAEGGVTAKRLARITGIPLPTVYHLLRTLSHEGYVRREGGAFRLADDLPLAS
;
A
#
# COMPACT_ATOMS: atom_id res chain seq x y z
N MET A 1 18.15 29.17 -67.33
CA MET A 1 16.85 29.76 -66.91
C MET A 1 16.00 28.64 -66.33
N GLY A 2 15.61 28.76 -65.04
CA GLY A 2 14.72 27.84 -64.29
C GLY A 2 15.33 26.46 -64.08
N SER A 3 15.17 25.73 -63.00
CA SER A 3 14.32 25.70 -61.80
C SER A 3 14.75 24.35 -61.17
N ASP A 4 14.77 24.05 -59.89
CA ASP A 4 14.05 24.53 -58.74
C ASP A 4 14.75 23.87 -57.53
N HIS A 5 14.87 24.58 -56.42
CA HIS A 5 15.31 24.04 -55.14
C HIS A 5 14.13 23.35 -54.46
N GLY A 6 14.28 22.09 -54.08
CA GLY A 6 13.27 21.36 -53.32
C GLY A 6 13.90 20.43 -52.29
N HIS A 7 14.60 20.99 -51.30
CA HIS A 7 14.81 20.29 -50.03
C HIS A 7 13.43 20.11 -49.38
N LYS A 8 12.92 18.88 -49.42
CA LYS A 8 11.67 18.53 -48.73
C LYS A 8 12.04 18.09 -47.31
N ASP A 9 12.18 19.07 -46.43
CA ASP A 9 12.23 18.89 -44.99
C ASP A 9 10.93 18.24 -44.53
N SER A 10 10.95 16.91 -44.40
CA SER A 10 9.85 16.17 -43.78
C SER A 10 10.16 16.06 -42.30
N ALA A 11 9.73 17.09 -41.57
CA ALA A 11 9.55 17.01 -40.13
C ALA A 11 8.39 16.04 -39.85
N ASP A 12 8.72 14.78 -39.52
CA ASP A 12 7.79 13.90 -38.84
C ASP A 12 7.80 14.27 -37.36
N GLY A 13 7.02 15.30 -37.03
CA GLY A 13 6.68 15.66 -35.66
C GLY A 13 5.55 14.76 -35.17
N THR A 14 5.84 13.48 -34.95
CA THR A 14 4.94 12.60 -34.20
C THR A 14 5.09 12.93 -32.72
N ASP A 15 4.37 13.96 -32.26
CA ASP A 15 4.16 14.25 -30.85
C ASP A 15 3.34 13.11 -30.22
N SER A 16 4.06 12.07 -29.79
CA SER A 16 3.52 11.01 -28.94
C SER A 16 3.45 11.54 -27.51
N SER A 17 2.54 12.48 -27.25
CA SER A 17 2.17 12.90 -25.90
C SER A 17 1.28 11.83 -25.25
N SER A 18 1.87 10.66 -24.97
CA SER A 18 1.33 9.71 -24.00
C SER A 18 1.38 10.38 -22.63
N GLY A 19 0.25 10.94 -22.19
CA GLY A 19 0.08 11.47 -20.85
C GLY A 19 0.45 10.41 -19.81
N THR A 20 1.62 10.56 -19.20
CA THR A 20 2.08 9.72 -18.10
C THR A 20 1.12 9.91 -16.94
N THR A 21 0.11 9.04 -16.84
CA THR A 21 -0.71 8.93 -15.63
C THR A 21 0.23 8.42 -14.54
N THR A 22 0.73 9.32 -13.69
CA THR A 22 1.62 8.94 -12.60
C THR A 22 0.91 7.94 -11.70
N ALA A 23 1.40 6.69 -11.69
CA ALA A 23 0.86 5.67 -10.81
C ALA A 23 0.93 6.15 -9.35
N PRO A 24 -0.11 5.87 -8.53
CA PRO A 24 -0.15 6.33 -7.16
C PRO A 24 1.06 5.83 -6.37
N THR A 25 1.70 6.72 -5.61
CA THR A 25 2.78 6.34 -4.70
C THR A 25 2.22 5.48 -3.57
N LEU A 26 2.57 4.19 -3.58
CA LEU A 26 2.13 3.25 -2.55
C LEU A 26 3.10 3.28 -1.36
N ILE A 27 2.58 3.60 -0.17
CA ILE A 27 3.36 3.59 1.07
C ILE A 27 3.39 2.16 1.61
N GLY A 28 4.54 1.49 1.47
CA GLY A 28 4.66 0.06 1.80
C GLY A 28 4.34 -0.30 3.25
N SER A 29 4.55 0.61 4.22
CA SER A 29 4.16 0.38 5.62
C SER A 29 2.63 0.32 5.78
N VAL A 30 1.89 1.20 5.08
CA VAL A 30 0.43 1.20 5.08
C VAL A 30 -0.10 -0.07 4.44
N GLN A 31 0.45 -0.50 3.30
CA GLN A 31 0.04 -1.76 2.67
C GLN A 31 0.24 -2.97 3.59
N ARG A 32 1.37 -3.02 4.31
CA ARG A 32 1.61 -4.09 5.29
C ARG A 32 0.64 -4.04 6.46
N ALA A 33 0.31 -2.84 6.95
CA ALA A 33 -0.68 -2.66 8.01
C ALA A 33 -2.07 -3.14 7.56
N LEU A 34 -2.50 -2.78 6.34
CA LEU A 34 -3.79 -3.20 5.78
C LEU A 34 -3.88 -4.72 5.65
N ARG A 35 -2.85 -5.38 5.12
CA ARG A 35 -2.79 -6.85 5.06
C ARG A 35 -2.90 -7.49 6.44
N LEU A 36 -2.33 -6.86 7.47
CA LEU A 36 -2.42 -7.33 8.85
C LEU A 36 -3.86 -7.21 9.38
N VAL A 37 -4.52 -6.09 9.10
CA VAL A 37 -5.92 -5.83 9.48
C VAL A 37 -6.86 -6.83 8.82
N GLU A 38 -6.72 -7.05 7.51
CA GLU A 38 -7.49 -8.05 6.76
C GLU A 38 -7.33 -9.45 7.36
N ALA A 39 -6.09 -9.84 7.69
CA ALA A 39 -5.79 -11.12 8.31
C ALA A 39 -6.40 -11.28 9.71
N MET A 40 -6.37 -10.23 10.56
CA MET A 40 -7.03 -10.26 11.87
C MET A 40 -8.54 -10.29 11.74
N HIS A 41 -9.13 -9.59 10.76
CA HIS A 41 -10.57 -9.64 10.52
C HIS A 41 -11.03 -11.05 10.17
N ALA A 42 -10.27 -11.76 9.32
CA ALA A 42 -10.59 -13.13 8.92
C ALA A 42 -10.40 -14.18 10.04
N GLU A 43 -9.37 -14.04 10.87
CA GLU A 43 -9.04 -15.01 11.94
C GLU A 43 -9.70 -14.67 13.30
N GLY A 44 -10.15 -13.43 13.50
CA GLY A 44 -10.58 -12.92 14.80
C GLY A 44 -9.40 -12.65 15.73
N GLY A 45 -9.38 -13.30 16.91
CA GLY A 45 -8.27 -13.21 17.85
C GLY A 45 -7.08 -14.03 17.40
N VAL A 46 -5.97 -13.38 17.02
CA VAL A 46 -4.83 -14.06 16.38
C VAL A 46 -3.48 -13.65 16.98
N THR A 47 -2.55 -14.59 17.09
CA THR A 47 -1.20 -14.29 17.62
C THR A 47 -0.32 -13.58 16.59
N ALA A 48 0.64 -12.77 17.04
CA ALA A 48 1.62 -12.12 16.17
C ALA A 48 2.42 -13.13 15.31
N LYS A 49 2.72 -14.31 15.85
CA LYS A 49 3.41 -15.38 15.10
C LYS A 49 2.54 -15.93 13.96
N ARG A 50 1.24 -16.14 14.21
CA ARG A 50 0.30 -16.56 13.16
C ARG A 50 0.15 -15.50 12.09
N LEU A 51 0.01 -14.23 12.49
CA LEU A 51 -0.04 -13.09 11.57
C LEU A 51 1.19 -13.02 10.66
N ALA A 52 2.40 -13.13 11.22
CA ALA A 52 3.63 -13.14 10.44
C ALA A 52 3.63 -14.28 9.39
N ARG A 53 3.16 -15.47 9.78
CA ARG A 53 3.10 -16.63 8.90
C ARG A 53 2.12 -16.46 7.74
N ILE A 54 0.91 -15.94 8.00
CA ILE A 54 -0.13 -15.83 6.96
C ILE A 54 0.03 -14.59 6.06
N THR A 55 0.63 -13.51 6.58
CA THR A 55 0.87 -12.29 5.80
C THR A 55 2.23 -12.28 5.09
N GLY A 56 3.15 -13.17 5.46
CA GLY A 56 4.54 -13.16 4.98
C GLY A 56 5.37 -11.98 5.51
N ILE A 57 4.84 -11.20 6.45
CA ILE A 57 5.54 -10.06 7.05
C ILE A 57 6.50 -10.56 8.12
N PRO A 58 7.76 -10.10 8.18
CA PRO A 58 8.69 -10.47 9.24
C PRO A 58 8.11 -10.21 10.63
N LEU A 59 8.28 -11.16 11.56
CA LEU A 59 7.73 -11.06 12.91
C LEU A 59 8.10 -9.75 13.65
N PRO A 60 9.35 -9.23 13.58
CA PRO A 60 9.67 -7.92 14.17
C PRO A 60 8.81 -6.79 13.58
N THR A 61 8.63 -6.77 12.25
CA THR A 61 7.77 -5.80 11.57
C THR A 61 6.31 -5.94 11.98
N VAL A 62 5.80 -7.17 12.15
CA VAL A 62 4.44 -7.39 12.69
C VAL A 62 4.30 -6.76 14.08
N TYR A 63 5.28 -6.94 14.97
CA TYR A 63 5.23 -6.29 16.29
C TYR A 63 5.29 -4.76 16.22
N HIS A 64 6.05 -4.19 15.27
CA HIS A 64 6.04 -2.74 15.06
C HIS A 64 4.67 -2.24 14.62
N LEU A 65 4.04 -2.91 13.65
CA LEU A 65 2.71 -2.54 13.17
C LEU A 65 1.65 -2.70 14.26
N LEU A 66 1.64 -3.82 14.99
CA LEU A 66 0.71 -4.06 16.09
C LEU A 66 0.86 -3.02 17.20
N ARG A 67 2.10 -2.59 17.52
CA ARG A 67 2.33 -1.55 18.51
C ARG A 67 1.71 -0.22 18.08
N THR A 68 1.91 0.20 16.84
CA THR A 68 1.27 1.40 16.29
C THR A 68 -0.23 1.26 16.31
N LEU A 69 -0.79 0.18 15.76
CA LEU A 69 -2.24 -0.02 15.70
C LEU A 69 -2.89 -0.11 17.09
N SER A 70 -2.19 -0.67 18.08
CA SER A 70 -2.70 -0.73 19.47
C SER A 70 -2.63 0.63 20.15
N HIS A 71 -1.55 1.39 19.92
CA HIS A 71 -1.40 2.76 20.43
C HIS A 71 -2.51 3.67 19.88
N GLU A 72 -2.79 3.55 18.59
CA GLU A 72 -3.86 4.30 17.92
C GLU A 72 -5.27 3.74 18.21
N GLY A 73 -5.40 2.69 19.03
CA GLY A 73 -6.69 2.14 19.47
C GLY A 73 -7.42 1.22 18.47
N TYR A 74 -6.83 0.91 17.31
CA TYR A 74 -7.43 0.00 16.31
C TYR A 74 -7.34 -1.48 16.70
N VAL A 75 -6.38 -1.83 17.55
CA VAL A 75 -6.09 -3.22 17.92
C VAL A 75 -6.02 -3.36 19.43
N ARG A 76 -6.64 -4.42 19.97
CA ARG A 76 -6.55 -4.82 21.36
C ARG A 76 -5.79 -6.13 21.49
N ARG A 77 -5.04 -6.25 22.59
CA ARG A 77 -4.36 -7.49 22.97
C ARG A 77 -5.07 -8.14 24.14
N GLU A 78 -5.52 -9.38 23.95
CA GLU A 78 -6.28 -10.14 24.94
C GLU A 78 -5.80 -11.59 24.97
N GLY A 79 -5.46 -12.12 26.14
CA GLY A 79 -5.02 -13.52 26.27
C GLY A 79 -3.81 -13.89 25.41
N GLY A 80 -2.97 -12.91 25.02
CA GLY A 80 -1.83 -13.12 24.12
C GLY A 80 -2.17 -13.12 22.62
N ALA A 81 -3.44 -12.99 22.25
CA ALA A 81 -3.91 -12.75 20.90
C ALA A 81 -4.13 -11.25 20.65
N PHE A 82 -4.11 -10.85 19.39
CA PHE A 82 -4.46 -9.52 18.90
C PHE A 82 -5.76 -9.60 18.13
N ARG A 83 -6.62 -8.61 18.31
CA ARG A 83 -7.95 -8.52 17.69
C ARG A 83 -8.27 -7.06 17.37
N LEU A 84 -9.07 -6.84 16.34
CA LEU A 84 -9.55 -5.50 16.01
C LEU A 84 -10.43 -4.96 17.14
N ALA A 85 -10.38 -3.65 17.35
CA ALA A 85 -11.30 -2.96 18.22
C ALA A 85 -12.72 -3.00 17.63
N ASP A 86 -13.71 -3.26 18.47
CA ASP A 86 -15.14 -3.25 18.14
C ASP A 86 -15.64 -1.81 17.88
N ASP A 87 -14.96 -0.83 18.47
CA ASP A 87 -15.19 0.61 18.39
C ASP A 87 -13.94 1.29 17.79
N LEU A 88 -14.09 1.84 16.58
CA LEU A 88 -13.00 2.56 15.92
C LEU A 88 -12.84 3.96 16.54
N PRO A 89 -11.65 4.33 17.00
CA PRO A 89 -11.42 5.53 17.82
C PRO A 89 -11.53 6.86 17.06
N LEU A 90 -11.73 6.84 15.73
CA LEU A 90 -11.92 8.05 14.93
C LEU A 90 -13.32 8.66 15.06
N ALA A 91 -14.25 8.00 15.76
CA ALA A 91 -15.54 8.57 16.14
C ALA A 91 -15.46 9.16 17.56
N SER A 92 -14.76 10.27 17.73
CA SER A 92 -14.81 11.11 18.94
C SER A 92 -14.65 12.57 18.58
#